data_AF-A0A1F7G8P7-F1
#
_entry.id   AF-A0A1F7G8P7-F1
#
_cell.length_a   1.000
_cell.length_b   1.000
_cell.length_c   1.000
_cell.angle_alpha   90.00
_cell.angle_beta   90.00
_cell.angle_gamma   90.00
#
_symmetry.space_group_name_H-M   'P 1'
#
loop_
_entity.id
_entity.type
_entity.pdbx_description
1 polymer ?
#
loop_
_entity_poly.entity_id
_entity_poly.type
_entity_poly.pdbx_seq_one_letter_code
_entity_poly.pdbx_strand_id
1 'polypeptide(L)'
;MNWIATNIRFPKDEYMELKMISAKKRESLSSLVRGAVKKTILKKTRPSPKEIMAKLDKISKIIGKSVPKDWDTVKVIREMRRHGS
;
A
#
# COMPACT_ATOMS: atom_id res chain seq x y z
N MET A 1 4.42 -15.12 12.20
CA MET A 1 4.99 -13.80 11.85
C MET A 1 6.32 -13.67 12.59
N ASN A 2 7.45 -13.62 11.87
CA ASN A 2 8.77 -13.59 12.50
C ASN A 2 9.10 -12.16 12.95
N TRP A 3 9.11 -11.93 14.27
CA TRP A 3 9.54 -10.66 14.85
C TRP A 3 11.05 -10.72 15.11
N ILE A 4 11.79 -9.79 14.52
CA ILE A 4 13.23 -9.67 14.71
C ILE A 4 13.48 -8.41 15.56
N ALA A 5 14.05 -8.59 16.75
CA ALA A 5 14.50 -7.46 17.55
C ALA A 5 15.82 -6.94 16.97
N THR A 6 15.85 -5.66 16.60
CA THR A 6 17.06 -5.02 16.07
C THR A 6 17.47 -3.90 17.01
N ASN A 7 18.76 -3.85 17.37
CA ASN A 7 19.30 -2.77 18.18
C ASN A 7 19.74 -1.62 17.26
N ILE A 8 19.13 -0.45 17.44
CA ILE A 8 19.38 0.75 16.63
C ILE A 8 19.96 1.82 17.56
N ARG A 9 21.13 2.36 17.20
CA ARG A 9 21.79 3.42 17.97
C ARG A 9 21.57 4.76 17.29
N PHE A 10 21.14 5.75 18.07
CA PHE A 10 20.98 7.14 17.64
C PHE A 10 22.02 8.03 18.33
N PRO A 11 22.44 9.12 17.70
CA PRO A 11 23.12 10.22 18.39
C PRO A 11 22.31 10.69 19.60
N LYS A 12 23.00 11.16 20.64
CA LYS A 12 22.39 11.49 21.93
C LYS A 12 21.28 12.54 21.80
N ASP A 13 21.53 13.59 21.02
CA ASP A 13 20.61 14.71 20.86
C ASP A 13 19.33 14.26 20.12
N GLU A 14 19.49 13.54 19.01
CA GLU A 14 18.37 12.96 18.25
C GLU A 14 17.54 11.98 19.09
N TYR A 15 18.19 11.17 19.92
CA TYR A 15 17.49 10.26 20.83
C TYR A 15 16.65 11.01 21.87
N MET A 16 17.15 12.15 22.36
CA MET A 16 16.43 12.99 23.31
C MET A 16 15.19 13.63 22.65
N GLU A 17 15.35 14.15 21.44
CA GLU A 17 14.23 14.69 20.66
C GLU A 17 13.16 13.62 20.39
N LEU A 18 13.59 12.42 19.99
CA LEU A 18 12.70 11.27 19.78
C LEU A 18 11.91 10.92 21.04
N LYS A 19 12.55 10.95 22.22
CA LYS A 19 11.86 10.76 23.50
C LYS A 19 10.82 11.85 23.75
N MET A 20 11.15 13.11 23.53
CA MET A 20 10.19 14.21 23.70
C MET A 20 8.98 14.05 22.76
N ILE A 21 9.21 13.69 21.50
CA ILE A 21 8.13 13.44 20.53
C ILE A 21 7.27 12.26 20.96
N SER A 22 7.88 11.17 21.46
CA SER A 22 7.14 9.99 21.93
C SER A 22 6.22 10.32 23.10
N ALA A 23 6.69 11.14 24.05
CA ALA A 23 5.90 11.63 25.17
C ALA A 23 4.74 12.51 24.70
N LYS A 24 5.00 13.45 23.78
CA LYS A 24 3.98 14.33 23.20
C LYS A 24 2.87 13.55 22.48
N LYS A 25 3.24 12.48 21.75
CA LYS A 25 2.29 11.63 21.03
C LYS A 25 1.64 10.55 21.89
N ARG A 26 2.09 10.36 23.13
CA ARG A 26 1.65 9.27 24.03
C ARG A 26 1.84 7.88 23.39
N GLU A 27 2.93 7.72 22.64
CA GLU A 27 3.28 6.47 21.97
C GLU A 27 4.63 5.96 22.46
N SER A 28 4.85 4.64 22.42
CA SER A 28 6.16 4.09 22.70
C SER A 28 7.16 4.45 21.60
N LEU A 29 8.43 4.63 21.98
CA LEU A 29 9.50 4.92 21.03
C LEU A 29 9.58 3.87 19.91
N SER A 30 9.42 2.59 20.25
CA SER A 30 9.42 1.50 19.28
C SER A 30 8.24 1.57 18.31
N SER A 31 7.06 2.00 18.77
CA SER A 31 5.90 2.23 17.89
C SER A 31 6.20 3.35 16.88
N LEU A 32 6.75 4.46 17.36
CA LEU A 32 7.08 5.62 16.55
C LEU A 32 8.13 5.29 15.48
N VAL A 33 9.20 4.59 15.86
CA VAL A 33 10.25 4.14 14.93
C VAL A 33 9.67 3.18 13.89
N ARG A 34 8.88 2.18 14.30
CA ARG A 34 8.24 1.25 13.35
C ARG A 34 7.30 1.97 12.39
N GLY A 35 6.53 2.93 12.88
CA GLY A 35 5.63 3.75 12.06
C GLY A 35 6.40 4.57 11.01
N ALA A 36 7.50 5.21 11.41
CA ALA A 36 8.36 5.98 10.51
C ALA A 36 9.01 5.09 9.43
N VAL A 37 9.56 3.94 9.81
CA VAL A 37 10.15 2.97 8.88
C VAL A 37 9.09 2.45 7.91
N LYS A 38 7.92 2.05 8.41
CA LYS A 38 6.81 1.58 7.56
C LYS A 38 6.38 2.65 6.56
N LYS A 39 6.23 3.91 7.00
CA LYS A 39 5.86 5.02 6.11
C LYS A 39 6.91 5.25 5.01
N THR A 40 8.20 5.14 5.35
CA THR A 40 9.31 5.31 4.42
C THR A 40 9.36 4.18 3.39
N ILE A 41 9.23 2.93 3.84
CA ILE A 41 9.16 1.76 2.96
C ILE A 41 7.96 1.89 2.02
N LEU A 42 6.76 2.19 2.56
CA LEU A 42 5.56 2.37 1.74
C LEU A 42 5.72 3.50 0.72
N LYS A 43 6.39 4.60 1.06
CA LYS A 43 6.66 5.67 0.11
C LYS A 43 7.59 5.20 -1.01
N LYS A 44 8.59 4.36 -0.71
CA LYS A 44 9.54 3.81 -1.68
C LYS A 44 8.93 2.71 -2.56
N THR A 45 8.00 1.92 -2.02
CA THR A 45 7.39 0.78 -2.74
C THR A 45 6.08 1.11 -3.43
N ARG A 46 5.52 2.32 -3.22
CA ARG A 46 4.34 2.77 -3.96
C ARG A 46 4.68 2.88 -5.45
N PRO A 47 3.98 2.12 -6.32
CA PRO A 47 4.21 2.22 -7.75
C PRO A 47 3.88 3.63 -8.22
N SER A 48 4.67 4.14 -9.17
CA SER A 48 4.40 5.44 -9.75
C SER A 48 3.04 5.42 -10.47
N PRO A 49 2.32 6.56 -10.56
CA PRO A 49 1.06 6.61 -11.32
C PRO A 49 1.20 6.07 -12.75
N LYS A 50 2.37 6.30 -13.37
CA LYS A 50 2.71 5.79 -14.70
C LYS A 50 2.83 4.25 -14.74
N GLU A 51 3.43 3.64 -13.73
CA GLU A 51 3.48 2.17 -13.60
C GLU A 51 2.10 1.56 -13.37
N ILE A 52 1.25 2.24 -12.59
CA ILE A 52 -0.14 1.81 -12.38
C ILE A 52 -0.90 1.86 -13.71
N MET A 53 -0.82 2.97 -14.44
CA MET A 53 -1.45 3.10 -15.75
C MET A 53 -0.93 2.07 -16.75
N ALA A 54 0.38 1.83 -16.79
CA ALA A 54 0.96 0.80 -17.66
C ALA A 54 0.46 -0.62 -17.31
N LYS A 55 0.23 -0.92 -16.03
CA LYS A 55 -0.38 -2.19 -15.60
C LYS A 55 -1.85 -2.25 -16.02
N LEU A 56 -2.60 -1.18 -15.84
CA LEU A 56 -4.00 -1.08 -16.26
C LEU A 56 -4.14 -1.26 -17.77
N ASP A 57 -3.28 -0.64 -18.57
CA ASP A 57 -3.26 -0.81 -20.02
C ASP A 57 -2.96 -2.25 -20.43
N LYS A 58 -2.01 -2.92 -19.75
CA LYS A 58 -1.72 -4.33 -19.99
C LYS A 58 -2.93 -5.21 -19.69
N ILE A 59 -3.60 -4.97 -18.55
CA ILE A 59 -4.80 -5.70 -18.16
C ILE A 59 -5.94 -5.45 -19.17
N SER A 60 -6.16 -4.20 -19.56
CA SER A 60 -7.17 -3.82 -20.57
C SER A 60 -6.92 -4.54 -21.90
N LYS A 61 -5.67 -4.59 -22.37
CA LYS A 61 -5.30 -5.33 -23.59
C LYS A 61 -5.52 -6.84 -23.48
N ILE A 62 -5.31 -7.42 -22.30
CA ILE A 62 -5.58 -8.85 -22.08
C ILE A 62 -7.09 -9.10 -22.11
N ILE A 63 -7.86 -8.29 -21.39
CA ILE A 63 -9.32 -8.41 -21.34
C ILE A 63 -9.92 -8.21 -22.74
N GLY A 64 -9.50 -7.18 -23.48
CA GLY A 64 -9.98 -6.89 -24.83
C GLY A 64 -9.60 -7.93 -25.89
N LYS A 65 -8.63 -8.81 -25.61
CA LYS A 65 -8.35 -9.98 -26.46
C LYS A 65 -9.26 -11.17 -26.14
N SER A 66 -9.68 -11.29 -24.88
CA SER A 66 -10.52 -12.40 -24.41
C SER A 66 -12.02 -12.13 -24.54
N VAL A 67 -12.42 -10.87 -24.68
CA VAL A 67 -13.82 -10.45 -24.80
C VAL A 67 -14.10 -10.01 -26.24
N PRO A 68 -15.14 -10.54 -26.90
CA PRO A 68 -15.58 -10.07 -28.22
C PRO A 68 -15.91 -8.57 -28.19
N LYS A 69 -15.55 -7.82 -29.24
CA LYS A 69 -15.72 -6.35 -29.29
C LYS A 69 -17.17 -5.87 -29.09
N ASP A 70 -18.14 -6.72 -29.38
CA ASP A 70 -19.57 -6.40 -29.33
C ASP A 70 -20.23 -6.78 -28.00
N TRP A 71 -19.46 -7.28 -27.04
CA TRP A 71 -19.96 -7.65 -25.71
C TRP A 71 -19.93 -6.47 -24.73
N ASP A 72 -21.11 -6.01 -24.33
CA ASP A 72 -21.26 -5.14 -23.16
C ASP A 72 -21.09 -5.96 -21.87
N THR A 73 -19.83 -6.15 -21.49
CA THR A 73 -19.42 -6.79 -20.23
C THR A 73 -20.07 -6.19 -18.99
N VAL A 74 -20.40 -4.89 -18.98
CA VAL A 74 -21.07 -4.25 -17.84
C VAL A 74 -22.52 -4.73 -17.74
N LYS A 75 -23.21 -4.87 -18.88
CA LYS A 75 -24.57 -5.42 -18.94
C LYS A 75 -24.61 -6.88 -18.51
N VAL A 76 -23.67 -7.71 -18.98
CA VAL A 76 -23.56 -9.13 -18.60
C VAL A 76 -23.34 -9.30 -17.10
N ILE A 77 -22.41 -8.53 -16.50
CA ILE A 77 -22.14 -8.60 -15.05
C ILE A 77 -23.37 -8.13 -14.24
N ARG A 78 -24.12 -7.12 -14.72
CA ARG A 78 -25.37 -6.68 -14.09
C ARG A 78 -26.45 -7.75 -14.12
N GLU A 79 -26.60 -8.43 -15.24
CA GLU A 79 -27.60 -9.50 -15.40
C GLU A 79 -27.25 -10.72 -14.53
N MET A 80 -25.98 -11.14 -14.50
CA MET A 80 -25.50 -12.19 -13.59
C MET A 80 -25.77 -11.87 -12.11
N ARG A 81 -25.61 -10.59 -11.71
CA ARG A 81 -25.89 -10.15 -10.33
C ARG A 81 -27.39 -10.17 -10.01
N ARG A 82 -28.25 -9.88 -10.98
CA ARG A 82 -29.71 -9.82 -10.79
C ARG A 82 -30.37 -11.21 -10.81
N HIS A 83 -29.79 -12.17 -11.53
CA HIS A 83 -30.34 -13.53 -11.66
C HIS A 83 -29.62 -14.57 -10.80
N GLY A 84 -28.57 -14.20 -10.06
CA GLY A 84 -27.85 -15.07 -9.12
C GLY A 84 -28.46 -15.12 -7.71
N SER A 85 -29.78 -14.99 -7.57
CA SER A 85 -30.54 -15.13 -6.32
C SER A 85 -31.73 -16.04 -6.53
#